data_AF-A0AB39WVR4-F1
#
_entry.id   AF-A0AB39WVR4-F1
#
_cell.length_a   1.000
_cell.length_b   1.000
_cell.length_c   1.000
_cell.angle_alpha   90.00
_cell.angle_beta   90.00
_cell.angle_gamma   90.00
#
_symmetry.space_group_name_H-M   'P 1'
#
loop_
_entity.id
_entity.type
_entity.pdbx_description
1 polymer ?
#
loop_
_entity_poly.entity_id
_entity_poly.type
_entity_poly.pdbx_seq_one_letter_code
_entity_poly.pdbx_strand_id
1 'polypeptide(L)'
;MEAASKWSKIADGNVVLEFIDVTLRGCAQVMFQNNPLTGLLFFAAIFVGAFGEGIPAMAFGSVLGTAVATFTGMHLKDRTSWKAGLYGYNGCLVGAALPTFLAVSPILWLCIILGSVVSVIVTICIADILKTWKVAALTAPFVLVTWTMLLASYAFGGLTSSALPVPNLPHDLVAYNTSLFDGIDLFKSTFYGISEVFLISTVLGSVLFLAGLAVSSLWAAVFGLLGSLLAVLVAVVLQAEHASINNGLYAFSAVLTAIALGSTFNKPSWRVLIYTLIGVIFTVFVQGALNTVLAPIGIPTLTMPFVLASWLFLVPNQDVMPAHRQ
;
A
#
# COMPACT_ATOMS: atom_id res chain seq x y z
N MET A 1 19.28 10.22 -21.21
CA MET A 1 18.01 10.99 -21.18
C MET A 1 17.08 10.34 -22.17
N GLU A 2 16.12 9.57 -21.68
CA GLU A 2 15.06 9.01 -22.52
C GLU A 2 14.21 10.17 -23.08
N ALA A 3 13.86 10.14 -24.36
CA ALA A 3 13.07 11.20 -24.96
C ALA A 3 11.71 11.29 -24.26
N ALA A 4 11.35 12.47 -23.75
CA ALA A 4 10.05 12.70 -23.12
C ALA A 4 8.93 12.22 -24.04
N SER A 5 8.04 11.37 -23.52
CA SER A 5 6.95 10.78 -24.30
C SER A 5 6.05 11.87 -24.89
N LYS A 6 5.34 11.55 -25.98
CA LYS A 6 4.36 12.50 -26.57
C LYS A 6 3.36 12.99 -25.53
N TRP A 7 2.93 12.11 -24.63
CA TRP A 7 2.04 12.46 -23.51
C TRP A 7 2.67 13.47 -22.54
N SER A 8 3.92 13.26 -22.09
CA SER A 8 4.58 14.20 -21.16
C SER A 8 4.65 15.61 -21.73
N LYS A 9 4.97 15.75 -23.03
CA LYS A 9 5.01 17.06 -23.69
C LYS A 9 3.66 17.77 -23.72
N ILE A 10 2.57 17.01 -23.91
CA ILE A 10 1.20 17.55 -23.89
C ILE A 10 0.81 17.96 -22.47
N ALA A 11 1.10 17.10 -21.48
CA ALA A 11 0.80 17.37 -20.07
C ALA A 11 1.56 18.60 -19.56
N ASP A 12 2.85 18.71 -19.86
CA ASP A 12 3.69 19.87 -19.46
C ASP A 12 3.23 21.19 -20.10
N GLY A 13 2.46 21.13 -21.19
CA GLY A 13 1.92 22.31 -21.88
C GLY A 13 0.63 22.88 -21.28
N ASN A 14 0.00 22.21 -20.32
CA ASN A 14 -1.28 22.63 -19.73
C ASN A 14 -1.34 22.28 -18.24
N VAL A 15 -1.52 23.28 -17.38
CA VAL A 15 -1.52 23.11 -15.91
C VAL A 15 -2.56 22.10 -15.41
N VAL A 16 -3.74 22.04 -16.05
CA VAL A 16 -4.79 21.08 -15.70
C VAL A 16 -4.38 19.66 -16.09
N LEU A 17 -3.80 19.48 -17.28
CA LEU A 17 -3.31 18.17 -17.72
C LEU A 17 -2.09 17.71 -16.90
N GLU A 18 -1.18 18.62 -16.52
CA GLU A 18 -0.08 18.32 -15.61
C GLU A 18 -0.62 17.86 -14.26
N PHE A 19 -1.62 18.54 -13.71
CA PHE A 19 -2.24 18.16 -12.44
C PHE A 19 -2.89 16.76 -12.52
N ILE A 20 -3.60 16.45 -13.61
CA ILE A 20 -4.19 15.13 -13.84
C ILE A 20 -3.10 14.06 -13.97
N ASP A 21 -2.06 14.31 -14.77
CA ASP A 21 -0.93 13.41 -14.96
C ASP A 21 -0.26 13.07 -13.61
N VAL A 22 0.03 14.10 -12.81
CA VAL A 22 0.65 13.92 -11.49
C VAL A 22 -0.28 13.22 -10.51
N THR A 23 -1.60 13.48 -10.56
CA THR A 23 -2.57 12.77 -9.72
C THR A 23 -2.63 11.28 -10.08
N LEU A 24 -2.62 10.94 -11.37
CA LEU A 24 -2.56 9.54 -11.83
C LEU A 24 -1.25 8.86 -11.39
N ARG A 25 -0.10 9.52 -11.56
CA ARG A 25 1.18 9.04 -11.03
C ARG A 25 1.11 8.87 -9.51
N GLY A 26 0.43 9.77 -8.80
CA GLY A 26 0.19 9.68 -7.37
C GLY A 26 -0.50 8.38 -6.97
N CYS A 27 -1.54 7.94 -7.69
CA CYS A 27 -2.15 6.64 -7.44
C CYS A 27 -1.21 5.46 -7.77
N ALA A 28 -0.51 5.54 -8.90
CA ALA A 28 0.43 4.51 -9.34
C ALA A 28 1.60 4.29 -8.35
N GLN A 29 2.03 5.36 -7.67
CA GLN A 29 3.13 5.33 -6.70
C GLN A 29 2.79 4.55 -5.41
N VAL A 30 1.52 4.20 -5.16
CA VAL A 30 1.15 3.28 -4.07
C VAL A 30 1.91 1.95 -4.19
N MET A 31 2.14 1.48 -5.43
CA MET A 31 2.98 0.31 -5.71
C MET A 31 4.26 0.69 -6.46
N PHE A 32 4.82 1.88 -6.19
CA PHE A 32 6.11 2.36 -6.71
C PHE A 32 6.19 2.57 -8.23
N GLN A 33 5.06 2.78 -8.92
CA GLN A 33 5.05 2.97 -10.36
C GLN A 33 4.94 4.46 -10.71
N ASN A 34 5.94 5.01 -11.42
CA ASN A 34 5.90 6.38 -11.93
C ASN A 34 5.31 6.45 -13.35
N ASN A 35 4.05 6.02 -13.50
CA ASN A 35 3.38 5.95 -14.80
C ASN A 35 1.88 6.34 -14.68
N PRO A 36 1.40 7.34 -15.44
CA PRO A 36 0.01 7.79 -15.35
C PRO A 36 -1.00 6.77 -15.89
N LEU A 37 -0.65 5.96 -16.89
CA LEU A 37 -1.52 4.91 -17.39
C LEU A 37 -1.68 3.79 -16.36
N THR A 38 -0.61 3.44 -15.65
CA THR A 38 -0.68 2.55 -14.48
C THR A 38 -1.65 3.12 -13.43
N GLY A 39 -1.56 4.42 -13.14
CA GLY A 39 -2.46 5.09 -12.20
C GLY A 39 -3.93 5.06 -12.62
N LEU A 40 -4.19 5.23 -13.92
CA LEU A 40 -5.54 5.12 -14.47
C LEU A 40 -6.10 3.69 -14.30
N LEU A 41 -5.29 2.67 -14.59
CA LEU A 41 -5.67 1.28 -14.39
C LEU A 41 -5.89 0.95 -12.91
N PHE A 42 -5.09 1.53 -12.01
CA PHE A 42 -5.25 1.37 -10.56
C PHE A 42 -6.55 2.01 -10.08
N PHE A 43 -6.87 3.23 -10.50
CA PHE A 43 -8.18 3.80 -10.18
C PHE A 43 -9.32 2.94 -10.74
N ALA A 44 -9.25 2.46 -11.98
CA ALA A 44 -10.25 1.56 -12.52
C ALA A 44 -10.41 0.29 -11.67
N ALA A 45 -9.30 -0.30 -11.20
CA ALA A 45 -9.31 -1.45 -10.29
C ALA A 45 -9.98 -1.13 -8.94
N ILE A 46 -9.66 0.02 -8.34
CA ILE A 46 -10.27 0.50 -7.10
C ILE A 46 -11.79 0.68 -7.28
N PHE A 47 -12.24 1.31 -8.38
CA PHE A 47 -13.67 1.47 -8.66
C PHE A 47 -14.37 0.12 -8.84
N VAL A 48 -13.78 -0.81 -9.60
CA VAL A 48 -14.34 -2.15 -9.78
C VAL A 48 -14.46 -2.89 -8.44
N GLY A 49 -13.41 -2.86 -7.61
CA GLY A 49 -13.41 -3.51 -6.30
C GLY A 49 -14.39 -2.86 -5.33
N ALA A 50 -14.30 -1.55 -5.13
CA ALA A 50 -15.11 -0.82 -4.17
C ALA A 50 -16.61 -0.92 -4.47
N PHE A 51 -17.02 -0.89 -5.74
CA PHE A 51 -18.42 -1.13 -6.10
C PHE A 51 -18.82 -2.60 -5.94
N GLY A 52 -17.92 -3.53 -6.24
CA GLY A 52 -18.14 -4.96 -6.03
C GLY A 52 -18.37 -5.33 -4.56
N GLU A 53 -17.73 -4.62 -3.64
CA GLU A 53 -17.86 -4.81 -2.19
C GLU A 53 -18.96 -3.95 -1.55
N GLY A 54 -19.61 -3.07 -2.32
CA GLY A 54 -20.65 -2.17 -1.80
C GLY A 54 -20.12 -0.99 -0.98
N ILE A 55 -18.85 -0.61 -1.16
CA ILE A 55 -18.19 0.52 -0.47
C ILE A 55 -17.71 1.59 -1.48
N PRO A 56 -18.58 2.16 -2.34
CA PRO A 56 -18.15 3.09 -3.39
C PRO A 56 -17.47 4.36 -2.86
N ALA A 57 -17.76 4.74 -1.60
CA ALA A 57 -17.12 5.87 -0.94
C ALA A 57 -15.59 5.72 -0.87
N MET A 58 -15.07 4.49 -0.78
CA MET A 58 -13.63 4.22 -0.81
C MET A 58 -12.98 4.65 -2.13
N ALA A 59 -13.62 4.37 -3.28
CA ALA A 59 -13.09 4.74 -4.59
C ALA A 59 -13.04 6.27 -4.77
N PHE A 60 -14.13 6.95 -4.42
CA PHE A 60 -14.18 8.42 -4.46
C PHE A 60 -13.24 9.06 -3.44
N GLY A 61 -13.13 8.47 -2.25
CA GLY A 61 -12.17 8.87 -1.22
C GLY A 61 -10.74 8.78 -1.70
N SER A 62 -10.36 7.68 -2.37
CA SER A 62 -9.03 7.49 -2.97
C SER A 62 -8.69 8.58 -3.98
N VAL A 63 -9.63 8.90 -4.89
CA VAL A 63 -9.45 9.99 -5.87
C VAL A 63 -9.31 11.33 -5.17
N LEU A 64 -10.22 11.65 -4.25
CA LEU A 64 -10.19 12.92 -3.51
C LEU A 64 -8.88 13.08 -2.74
N GLY A 65 -8.47 12.05 -2.00
CA GLY A 65 -7.26 12.10 -1.20
C GLY A 65 -6.00 12.27 -2.05
N THR A 66 -5.93 11.57 -3.19
CA THR A 66 -4.82 11.74 -4.16
C THR A 66 -4.79 13.16 -4.73
N ALA A 67 -5.94 13.71 -5.12
CA ALA A 67 -6.03 15.05 -5.68
C ALA A 67 -5.66 16.13 -4.66
N VAL A 68 -6.17 16.03 -3.42
CA VAL A 68 -5.86 16.96 -2.33
C VAL A 68 -4.37 16.92 -1.96
N ALA A 69 -3.79 15.72 -1.86
CA ALA A 69 -2.37 15.56 -1.56
C ALA A 69 -1.49 16.08 -2.72
N THR A 70 -1.86 15.81 -3.98
CA THR A 70 -1.20 16.38 -5.16
C THR A 70 -1.27 17.90 -5.17
N PHE A 71 -2.43 18.49 -4.86
CA PHE A 71 -2.61 19.93 -4.78
C PHE A 71 -1.74 20.55 -3.67
N THR A 72 -1.71 19.92 -2.50
CA THR A 72 -0.86 20.33 -1.38
C THR A 72 0.61 20.31 -1.79
N GLY A 73 1.06 19.21 -2.40
CA GLY A 73 2.45 19.05 -2.87
C GLY A 73 2.85 20.03 -3.99
N MET A 74 1.89 20.58 -4.74
CA MET A 74 2.16 21.51 -5.85
C MET A 74 2.89 22.77 -5.40
N HIS A 75 2.66 23.17 -4.14
CA HIS A 75 3.21 24.37 -3.52
C HIS A 75 4.60 24.13 -2.89
N LEU A 76 5.13 22.90 -2.97
CA LEU A 76 6.46 22.55 -2.48
C LEU A 76 7.55 22.89 -3.51
N LYS A 77 8.77 23.14 -3.03
CA LYS A 77 9.93 23.47 -3.88
C LYS A 77 10.41 22.29 -4.72
N ASP A 78 10.24 21.06 -4.25
CA ASP A 78 10.68 19.86 -4.94
C ASP A 78 9.69 19.45 -6.05
N ARG A 79 9.80 20.15 -7.18
CA ARG A 79 8.97 19.90 -8.37
C ARG A 79 9.27 18.55 -9.02
N THR A 80 10.46 18.00 -8.84
CA THR A 80 10.83 16.69 -9.41
C THR A 80 10.05 15.58 -8.72
N SER A 81 10.07 15.55 -7.38
CA SER A 81 9.29 14.60 -6.60
C SER A 81 7.79 14.79 -6.79
N TRP A 82 7.35 16.04 -6.91
CA TRP A 82 5.94 16.35 -7.22
C TRP A 82 5.54 15.77 -8.58
N LYS A 83 6.28 16.05 -9.67
CA LYS A 83 5.98 15.50 -11.01
C LYS A 83 6.01 13.97 -11.05
N ALA A 84 6.80 13.34 -10.18
CA ALA A 84 6.84 11.89 -10.04
C ALA A 84 5.65 11.31 -9.23
N GLY A 85 4.75 12.14 -8.69
CA GLY A 85 3.59 11.71 -7.90
C GLY A 85 3.91 11.33 -6.45
N LEU A 86 5.12 11.62 -5.94
CA LEU A 86 5.57 11.14 -4.63
C LEU A 86 4.83 11.75 -3.43
N TYR A 87 4.05 12.81 -3.64
CA TYR A 87 3.22 13.41 -2.60
C TYR A 87 1.76 12.92 -2.66
N GLY A 88 1.34 12.19 -3.69
CA GLY A 88 -0.06 11.80 -3.89
C GLY A 88 -0.46 10.47 -3.25
N TYR A 89 0.43 9.46 -3.28
CA TYR A 89 0.07 8.07 -2.95
C TYR A 89 -0.36 7.85 -1.49
N ASN A 90 0.25 8.56 -0.53
CA ASN A 90 -0.19 8.46 0.87
C ASN A 90 -1.60 9.03 1.05
N GLY A 91 -1.94 10.13 0.36
CA GLY A 91 -3.30 10.68 0.32
C GLY A 91 -4.29 9.72 -0.34
N CYS A 92 -3.87 9.01 -1.40
CA CYS A 92 -4.68 7.95 -2.03
C CYS A 92 -5.12 6.90 -1.00
N LEU A 93 -4.17 6.37 -0.21
CA LEU A 93 -4.44 5.34 0.77
C LEU A 93 -5.23 5.85 1.99
N VAL A 94 -5.01 7.10 2.43
CA VAL A 94 -5.86 7.73 3.46
C VAL A 94 -7.30 7.81 2.97
N GLY A 95 -7.49 8.25 1.72
CA GLY A 95 -8.79 8.32 1.07
C GLY A 95 -9.46 6.96 0.87
N ALA A 96 -8.69 5.90 0.68
CA ALA A 96 -9.21 4.54 0.62
C ALA A 96 -9.62 4.02 2.00
N ALA A 97 -8.74 4.15 2.99
CA ALA A 97 -8.89 3.50 4.27
C ALA A 97 -9.98 4.11 5.16
N LEU A 98 -10.14 5.44 5.18
CA LEU A 98 -11.12 6.05 6.09
C LEU A 98 -12.56 5.59 5.79
N PRO A 99 -13.06 5.59 4.54
CA PRO A 99 -14.39 5.04 4.22
C PRO A 99 -14.51 3.53 4.40
N THR A 100 -13.41 2.77 4.39
CA THR A 100 -13.44 1.33 4.68
C THR A 100 -13.79 1.08 6.15
N PHE A 101 -13.24 1.88 7.08
CA PHE A 101 -13.38 1.62 8.52
C PHE A 101 -14.38 2.50 9.26
N LEU A 102 -14.72 3.67 8.70
CA LEU A 102 -15.61 4.64 9.30
C LEU A 102 -16.87 4.86 8.45
N ALA A 103 -17.99 5.12 9.12
CA ALA A 103 -19.26 5.39 8.46
C ALA A 103 -19.21 6.68 7.61
N VAL A 104 -19.82 6.61 6.43
CA VAL A 104 -19.88 7.74 5.50
C VAL A 104 -20.69 8.89 6.12
N SER A 105 -20.04 10.03 6.26
CA SER A 105 -20.64 11.27 6.78
C SER A 105 -19.91 12.49 6.17
N PRO A 106 -20.48 13.71 6.26
CA PRO A 106 -19.74 14.92 5.87
C PRO A 106 -18.42 15.08 6.62
N ILE A 107 -18.37 14.66 7.90
CA ILE A 107 -17.16 14.70 8.72
C ILE A 107 -16.07 13.78 8.15
N LEU A 108 -16.44 12.56 7.70
CA LEU A 108 -15.51 11.65 7.06
C LEU A 108 -14.78 12.30 5.87
N TRP A 109 -15.51 12.99 5.00
CA TRP A 109 -14.92 13.67 3.84
C TRP A 109 -13.97 14.81 4.24
N LEU A 110 -14.31 15.57 5.29
CA LEU A 110 -13.40 16.56 5.86
C LEU A 110 -12.13 15.91 6.45
N CYS A 111 -12.26 14.74 7.10
CA CYS A 111 -11.12 13.97 7.58
C CYS A 111 -10.24 13.46 6.43
N ILE A 112 -10.82 13.04 5.30
CA ILE A 112 -10.04 12.64 4.11
C ILE A 112 -9.21 13.83 3.59
N ILE A 113 -9.82 15.02 3.49
CA ILE A 113 -9.12 16.24 3.05
C ILE A 113 -7.97 16.56 4.01
N LEU A 114 -8.27 16.65 5.32
CA LEU A 114 -7.27 16.96 6.34
C LEU A 114 -6.15 15.91 6.36
N GLY A 115 -6.50 14.63 6.36
CA GLY A 115 -5.56 13.53 6.40
C GLY A 115 -4.66 13.50 5.17
N SER A 116 -5.20 13.82 4.01
CA SER A 116 -4.41 13.92 2.77
C SER A 116 -3.41 15.07 2.81
N VAL A 117 -3.79 16.25 3.31
CA VAL A 117 -2.86 17.38 3.54
C VAL A 117 -1.77 16.97 4.53
N VAL A 118 -2.15 16.42 5.69
CA VAL A 118 -1.20 16.00 6.74
C VAL A 118 -0.28 14.90 6.23
N SER A 119 -0.76 13.98 5.38
CA SER A 119 0.07 12.92 4.81
C SER A 119 1.25 13.47 4.00
N VAL A 120 1.09 14.61 3.32
CA VAL A 120 2.18 15.30 2.62
C VAL A 120 3.20 15.85 3.61
N ILE A 121 2.73 16.49 4.70
CA ILE A 121 3.60 17.03 5.75
C ILE A 121 4.41 15.91 6.41
N VAL A 122 3.75 14.79 6.76
CA VAL A 122 4.41 13.62 7.34
C VAL A 122 5.36 12.97 6.34
N THR A 123 5.03 12.94 5.04
CA THR A 123 5.93 12.45 3.98
C THR A 123 7.24 13.25 3.97
N ILE A 124 7.15 14.59 4.00
CA ILE A 124 8.34 15.46 4.02
C ILE A 124 9.15 15.21 5.30
N CYS A 125 8.48 15.18 6.46
CA CYS A 125 9.13 14.97 7.75
C CYS A 125 9.91 13.65 7.80
N ILE A 126 9.27 12.54 7.41
CA ILE A 126 9.91 11.23 7.42
C ILE A 126 11.02 11.16 6.36
N ALA A 127 10.81 11.70 5.16
CA ALA A 127 11.85 11.74 4.14
C ALA A 127 13.08 12.54 4.60
N ASP A 128 12.88 13.66 5.30
CA ASP A 128 13.96 14.48 5.85
C ASP A 128 14.74 13.77 6.96
N ILE A 129 14.08 12.96 7.78
CA ILE A 129 14.74 12.11 8.77
C ILE A 129 15.52 10.99 8.07
N LEU A 130 14.90 10.30 7.11
CA LEU A 130 15.46 9.10 6.51
C LEU A 130 16.53 9.34 5.43
N LYS A 131 16.68 10.58 4.95
CA LYS A 131 17.67 10.92 3.91
C LYS A 131 19.11 10.58 4.31
N THR A 132 19.44 10.60 5.60
CA THR A 132 20.77 10.21 6.12
C THR A 132 21.10 8.75 5.82
N TRP A 133 20.09 7.86 5.83
CA TRP A 133 20.22 6.45 5.47
C TRP A 133 19.88 6.17 4.00
N LYS A 134 19.48 7.19 3.23
CA LYS A 134 19.06 7.09 1.82
C LYS A 134 17.88 6.13 1.61
N VAL A 135 16.98 6.04 2.58
CA VAL A 135 15.78 5.19 2.50
C VAL A 135 14.53 6.06 2.29
N ALA A 136 13.58 5.54 1.53
CA ALA A 136 12.31 6.22 1.26
C ALA A 136 11.35 6.19 2.46
N ALA A 137 10.44 7.17 2.53
CA ALA A 137 9.39 7.22 3.55
C ALA A 137 8.35 6.09 3.42
N LEU A 138 8.24 5.50 2.22
CA LEU A 138 7.25 4.46 1.89
C LEU A 138 5.83 4.92 2.27
N THR A 139 4.96 3.98 2.65
CA THR A 139 3.58 4.28 3.07
C THR A 139 3.44 4.62 4.56
N ALA A 140 4.55 4.86 5.28
CA ALA A 140 4.53 5.25 6.68
C ALA A 140 3.68 6.51 6.95
N PRO A 141 3.70 7.56 6.09
CA PRO A 141 2.84 8.73 6.27
C PRO A 141 1.36 8.40 6.23
N PHE A 142 0.92 7.55 5.29
CA PHE A 142 -0.45 7.04 5.26
C PHE A 142 -0.82 6.33 6.56
N VAL A 143 0.03 5.39 7.01
CA VAL A 143 -0.27 4.58 8.19
C VAL A 143 -0.42 5.44 9.44
N LEU A 144 0.54 6.34 9.70
CA LEU A 144 0.53 7.17 10.91
C LEU A 144 -0.67 8.12 10.94
N VAL A 145 -1.00 8.74 9.81
CA VAL A 145 -2.17 9.63 9.71
C VAL A 145 -3.46 8.84 9.92
N THR A 146 -3.58 7.70 9.25
CA THR A 146 -4.80 6.87 9.32
C THR A 146 -4.98 6.28 10.71
N TRP A 147 -3.94 5.72 11.33
CA TRP A 147 -3.98 5.25 12.73
C TRP A 147 -4.42 6.35 13.69
N THR A 148 -3.89 7.56 13.54
CA THR A 148 -4.30 8.70 14.37
C THR A 148 -5.80 8.96 14.23
N MET A 149 -6.35 8.96 13.01
CA MET A 149 -7.77 9.20 12.76
C MET A 149 -8.68 8.06 13.22
N LEU A 150 -8.26 6.80 13.03
CA LEU A 150 -9.01 5.64 13.48
C LEU A 150 -9.03 5.57 15.02
N LEU A 151 -7.91 5.82 15.69
CA LEU A 151 -7.86 5.90 17.16
C LEU A 151 -8.68 7.06 17.70
N ALA A 152 -8.64 8.21 17.04
CA ALA A 152 -9.44 9.37 17.38
C ALA A 152 -10.95 9.11 17.29
N SER A 153 -11.39 8.14 16.47
CA SER A 153 -12.82 7.78 16.39
C SER A 153 -13.39 7.24 17.70
N TYR A 154 -12.57 6.62 18.55
CA TYR A 154 -12.99 6.19 19.90
C TYR A 154 -13.21 7.38 20.85
N ALA A 155 -12.61 8.54 20.59
CA ALA A 155 -12.72 9.74 21.42
C ALA A 155 -13.74 10.76 20.90
N PHE A 156 -14.03 10.75 19.59
CA PHE A 156 -14.90 11.73 18.93
C PHE A 156 -16.15 11.09 18.35
N GLY A 157 -17.30 11.32 18.99
CA GLY A 157 -18.59 10.72 18.59
C GLY A 157 -19.12 11.11 17.20
N GLY A 158 -18.49 12.07 16.51
CA GLY A 158 -18.77 12.39 15.09
C GLY A 158 -18.14 11.41 14.09
N LEU A 159 -17.28 10.50 14.56
CA LEU A 159 -16.63 9.46 13.76
C LEU A 159 -17.15 8.09 14.21
N THR A 160 -18.22 7.62 13.56
CA THR A 160 -18.78 6.30 13.86
C THR A 160 -17.98 5.21 13.14
N SER A 161 -17.57 4.17 13.87
CA SER A 161 -16.96 2.98 13.29
C SER A 161 -17.98 2.20 12.45
N SER A 162 -17.58 1.74 11.26
CA SER A 162 -18.37 0.83 10.42
C SER A 162 -17.79 -0.59 10.40
N ALA A 163 -16.46 -0.71 10.34
CA ALA A 163 -15.77 -1.99 10.13
C ALA A 163 -14.43 -2.09 10.88
N LEU A 164 -14.21 -1.31 11.94
CA LEU A 164 -13.00 -1.48 12.76
C LEU A 164 -12.99 -2.87 13.44
N PRO A 165 -11.80 -3.48 13.59
CA PRO A 165 -11.66 -4.70 14.38
C PRO A 165 -12.18 -4.50 15.81
N VAL A 166 -12.85 -5.52 16.35
CA VAL A 166 -13.30 -5.50 17.75
C VAL A 166 -12.06 -5.60 18.66
N PRO A 167 -11.88 -4.67 19.62
CA PRO A 167 -10.79 -4.76 20.60
C PRO A 167 -10.78 -6.10 21.33
N ASN A 168 -9.65 -6.81 21.29
CA ASN A 168 -9.48 -8.09 21.97
C ASN A 168 -8.05 -8.26 22.46
N LEU A 169 -7.88 -8.90 23.62
CA LEU A 169 -6.55 -9.23 24.14
C LEU A 169 -5.93 -10.39 23.34
N PRO A 170 -4.59 -10.43 23.21
CA PRO A 170 -3.89 -11.53 22.58
C PRO A 170 -4.26 -12.86 23.23
N HIS A 171 -4.55 -13.85 22.39
CA HIS A 171 -4.80 -15.22 22.79
C HIS A 171 -4.22 -16.15 21.73
N ASP A 172 -3.92 -17.38 22.14
CA ASP A 172 -3.40 -18.39 21.22
C ASP A 172 -4.48 -18.73 20.18
N LEU A 173 -4.08 -18.75 18.91
CA LEU A 173 -4.91 -19.29 17.85
C LEU A 173 -4.99 -20.81 18.02
N VAL A 174 -6.20 -21.34 18.16
CA VAL A 174 -6.42 -22.78 18.21
C VAL A 174 -6.51 -23.30 16.77
N ALA A 175 -5.41 -23.86 16.27
CA ALA A 175 -5.37 -24.46 14.94
C ALA A 175 -6.26 -25.72 14.89
N TYR A 176 -7.22 -25.73 13.97
CA TYR A 176 -8.18 -26.83 13.77
C TYR A 176 -8.02 -27.43 12.38
N ASN A 177 -6.81 -27.89 12.04
CA ASN A 177 -6.51 -28.31 10.67
C ASN A 177 -6.34 -29.83 10.59
N THR A 178 -7.22 -30.46 9.81
CA THR A 178 -7.09 -31.88 9.42
C THR A 178 -6.10 -32.07 8.27
N SER A 179 -5.91 -31.03 7.45
CA SER A 179 -4.92 -30.97 6.35
C SER A 179 -4.41 -29.54 6.14
N LEU A 180 -3.27 -29.40 5.44
CA LEU A 180 -2.57 -28.12 5.30
C LEU A 180 -3.40 -27.02 4.61
N PHE A 181 -4.20 -27.37 3.60
CA PHE A 181 -4.99 -26.41 2.80
C PHE A 181 -6.50 -26.49 3.09
N ASP A 182 -6.90 -27.12 4.19
CA ASP A 182 -8.31 -27.27 4.54
C ASP A 182 -9.00 -25.91 4.66
N GLY A 183 -10.03 -25.67 3.85
CA GLY A 183 -10.75 -24.40 3.82
C GLY A 183 -9.97 -23.19 3.24
N ILE A 184 -8.84 -23.39 2.55
CA ILE A 184 -8.06 -22.32 1.93
C ILE A 184 -8.24 -22.26 0.41
N ASP A 185 -8.69 -21.12 -0.11
CA ASP A 185 -8.78 -20.85 -1.56
C ASP A 185 -7.49 -20.16 -2.05
N LEU A 186 -6.44 -20.95 -2.30
CA LEU A 186 -5.10 -20.43 -2.65
C LEU A 186 -5.15 -19.44 -3.83
N PHE A 187 -6.00 -19.68 -4.82
CA PHE A 187 -6.13 -18.79 -5.98
C PHE A 187 -6.71 -17.44 -5.57
N LYS A 188 -7.86 -17.42 -4.89
CA LYS A 188 -8.46 -16.13 -4.46
C LYS A 188 -7.58 -15.42 -3.45
N SER A 189 -7.05 -16.10 -2.44
CA SER A 189 -6.16 -15.50 -1.44
C SER A 189 -4.95 -14.81 -2.08
N THR A 190 -4.36 -15.44 -3.10
CA THR A 190 -3.22 -14.86 -3.84
C THR A 190 -3.62 -13.60 -4.60
N PHE A 191 -4.78 -13.60 -5.27
CA PHE A 191 -5.23 -12.40 -5.97
C PHE A 191 -5.70 -11.32 -4.99
N TYR A 192 -6.47 -11.65 -3.96
CA TYR A 192 -6.93 -10.71 -2.94
C TYR A 192 -5.75 -10.04 -2.23
N GLY A 193 -4.65 -10.76 -1.96
CA GLY A 193 -3.43 -10.13 -1.45
C GLY A 193 -2.92 -8.94 -2.28
N ILE A 194 -3.14 -8.94 -3.60
CA ILE A 194 -2.74 -7.83 -4.48
C ILE A 194 -3.72 -6.66 -4.36
N SER A 195 -5.03 -6.92 -4.35
CA SER A 195 -6.05 -5.87 -4.26
C SER A 195 -6.16 -5.28 -2.85
N GLU A 196 -5.85 -6.05 -1.81
CA GLU A 196 -5.83 -5.61 -0.41
C GLU A 196 -4.79 -4.53 -0.11
N VAL A 197 -3.84 -4.30 -1.03
CA VAL A 197 -2.98 -3.10 -0.97
C VAL A 197 -3.81 -1.81 -0.99
N PHE A 198 -4.99 -1.85 -1.61
CA PHE A 198 -5.99 -0.79 -1.64
C PHE A 198 -7.22 -1.09 -0.79
N LEU A 199 -7.14 -2.05 0.15
CA LEU A 199 -8.20 -2.44 1.09
C LEU A 199 -9.47 -3.01 0.42
N ILE A 200 -9.30 -3.74 -0.68
CA ILE A 200 -10.37 -4.48 -1.39
C ILE A 200 -9.91 -5.92 -1.68
N SER A 201 -10.81 -6.88 -1.56
CA SER A 201 -10.67 -8.30 -1.87
C SER A 201 -11.38 -8.65 -3.19
N THR A 202 -10.75 -8.32 -4.33
CA THR A 202 -11.33 -8.58 -5.67
C THR A 202 -10.35 -9.20 -6.66
N VAL A 203 -10.75 -10.31 -7.31
CA VAL A 203 -9.92 -10.96 -8.34
C VAL A 203 -9.79 -10.05 -9.57
N LEU A 204 -10.91 -9.45 -10.01
CA LEU A 204 -10.91 -8.59 -11.19
C LEU A 204 -10.09 -7.32 -10.97
N GLY A 205 -10.21 -6.70 -9.79
CA GLY A 205 -9.36 -5.56 -9.42
C GLY A 205 -7.87 -5.95 -9.39
N SER A 206 -7.53 -7.12 -8.85
CA SER A 206 -6.14 -7.62 -8.86
C SER A 206 -5.57 -7.85 -10.25
N VAL A 207 -6.38 -8.34 -11.20
CA VAL A 207 -5.97 -8.46 -12.61
C VAL A 207 -5.67 -7.08 -13.20
N LEU A 208 -6.49 -6.07 -12.91
CA LEU A 208 -6.27 -4.69 -13.35
C LEU A 208 -5.03 -4.05 -12.69
N PHE A 209 -4.80 -4.31 -11.39
CA PHE A 209 -3.57 -3.89 -10.70
C PHE A 209 -2.34 -4.55 -11.31
N LEU A 210 -2.36 -5.86 -11.57
CA LEU A 210 -1.25 -6.56 -12.25
C LEU A 210 -1.01 -6.03 -13.66
N ALA A 211 -2.07 -5.75 -14.42
CA ALA A 211 -1.96 -5.12 -15.74
C ALA A 211 -1.32 -3.73 -15.64
N GLY A 212 -1.75 -2.92 -14.67
CA GLY A 212 -1.16 -1.60 -14.38
C GLY A 212 0.31 -1.69 -14.01
N LEU A 213 0.69 -2.63 -13.14
CA LEU A 213 2.09 -2.91 -12.81
C LEU A 213 2.86 -3.27 -14.09
N ALA A 214 2.36 -4.20 -14.90
CA ALA A 214 3.03 -4.67 -16.12
C ALA A 214 3.23 -3.58 -17.17
N VAL A 215 2.33 -2.57 -17.24
CA VAL A 215 2.48 -1.38 -18.10
C VAL A 215 3.73 -0.56 -17.75
N SER A 216 4.06 -0.46 -16.46
CA SER A 216 5.22 0.30 -15.98
C SER A 216 6.48 -0.57 -15.85
N SER A 217 6.32 -1.79 -15.31
CA SER A 217 7.38 -2.76 -15.10
C SER A 217 6.82 -4.19 -15.00
N LEU A 218 7.15 -5.04 -15.97
CA LEU A 218 6.84 -6.47 -15.92
C LEU A 218 7.41 -7.15 -14.67
N TRP A 219 8.60 -6.71 -14.21
CA TRP A 219 9.20 -7.25 -12.99
C TRP A 219 8.40 -6.89 -11.74
N ALA A 220 7.84 -5.68 -11.66
CA ALA A 220 6.98 -5.30 -10.54
C ALA A 220 5.72 -6.18 -10.50
N ALA A 221 5.12 -6.48 -11.65
CA ALA A 221 3.97 -7.40 -11.72
C ALA A 221 4.35 -8.82 -11.26
N VAL A 222 5.48 -9.34 -11.73
CA VAL A 222 5.98 -10.67 -11.34
C VAL A 222 6.27 -10.75 -9.85
N PHE A 223 7.02 -9.79 -9.30
CA PHE A 223 7.33 -9.76 -7.86
C PHE A 223 6.09 -9.54 -7.01
N GLY A 224 5.14 -8.72 -7.44
CA GLY A 224 3.87 -8.54 -6.74
C GLY A 224 3.09 -9.86 -6.63
N LEU A 225 2.96 -10.60 -7.74
CA LEU A 225 2.28 -11.90 -7.75
C LEU A 225 3.03 -12.95 -6.91
N LEU A 226 4.35 -13.05 -7.06
CA LEU A 226 5.18 -13.99 -6.30
C LEU A 226 5.18 -13.68 -4.80
N GLY A 227 5.22 -12.41 -4.44
CA GLY A 227 5.14 -11.93 -3.06
C GLY A 227 3.82 -12.33 -2.41
N SER A 228 2.70 -12.11 -3.13
CA SER A 228 1.39 -12.52 -2.65
C SER A 228 1.29 -14.03 -2.44
N LEU A 229 1.66 -14.82 -3.46
CA LEU A 229 1.60 -16.28 -3.41
C LEU A 229 2.45 -16.84 -2.26
N LEU A 230 3.71 -16.38 -2.16
CA LEU A 230 4.60 -16.83 -1.10
C LEU A 230 4.07 -16.47 0.28
N ALA A 231 3.51 -15.27 0.46
CA ALA A 231 2.95 -14.86 1.75
C ALA A 231 1.75 -15.72 2.16
N VAL A 232 0.85 -16.03 1.22
CA VAL A 232 -0.26 -16.97 1.47
C VAL A 232 0.28 -18.34 1.87
N LEU A 233 1.25 -18.88 1.14
CA LEU A 233 1.84 -20.19 1.47
C LEU A 233 2.51 -20.20 2.85
N VAL A 234 3.23 -19.15 3.21
CA VAL A 234 3.84 -19.01 4.55
C VAL A 234 2.76 -18.95 5.63
N ALA A 235 1.71 -18.15 5.43
CA ALA A 235 0.61 -18.04 6.40
C ALA A 235 -0.13 -19.38 6.58
N VAL A 236 -0.31 -20.15 5.50
CA VAL A 236 -0.89 -21.49 5.53
C VAL A 236 0.01 -22.47 6.31
N VAL A 237 1.31 -22.47 6.03
CA VAL A 237 2.28 -23.33 6.75
C VAL A 237 2.35 -22.99 8.23
N LEU A 238 2.23 -21.72 8.58
CA LEU A 238 2.18 -21.25 9.97
C LEU A 238 0.79 -21.40 10.62
N GLN A 239 -0.19 -21.95 9.90
CA GLN A 239 -1.56 -22.16 10.39
C GLN A 239 -2.22 -20.89 10.92
N ALA A 240 -2.02 -19.78 10.21
CA ALA A 240 -2.73 -18.53 10.50
C ALA A 240 -4.24 -18.67 10.25
N GLU A 241 -5.02 -17.72 10.78
CA GLU A 241 -6.49 -17.76 10.69
C GLU A 241 -6.99 -17.82 9.24
N HIS A 242 -7.85 -18.81 8.93
CA HIS A 242 -8.32 -19.09 7.57
C HIS A 242 -9.06 -17.91 6.94
N ALA A 243 -9.90 -17.20 7.70
CA ALA A 243 -10.61 -16.03 7.19
C ALA A 243 -9.63 -14.94 6.76
N SER A 244 -8.61 -14.67 7.57
CA SER A 244 -7.56 -13.70 7.27
C SER A 244 -6.70 -14.12 6.07
N ILE A 245 -6.39 -15.41 5.92
CA ILE A 245 -5.70 -15.93 4.73
C ILE A 245 -6.58 -15.76 3.47
N ASN A 246 -7.84 -16.19 3.54
CA ASN A 246 -8.77 -16.20 2.40
C ASN A 246 -9.14 -14.80 1.91
N ASN A 247 -9.09 -13.80 2.79
CA ASN A 247 -9.25 -12.39 2.44
C ASN A 247 -7.92 -11.71 2.07
N GLY A 248 -6.81 -12.45 1.92
CA GLY A 248 -5.52 -11.87 1.50
C GLY A 248 -4.82 -10.98 2.54
N LEU A 249 -5.29 -10.96 3.80
CA LEU A 249 -4.82 -10.05 4.86
C LEU A 249 -3.39 -10.35 5.33
N TYR A 250 -2.87 -11.55 5.05
CA TYR A 250 -1.46 -11.88 5.29
C TYR A 250 -0.53 -11.55 4.11
N ALA A 251 -1.08 -11.15 2.96
CA ALA A 251 -0.33 -11.06 1.71
C ALA A 251 -0.05 -9.63 1.25
N PHE A 252 -0.94 -8.66 1.47
CA PHE A 252 -0.81 -7.32 0.87
C PHE A 252 0.44 -6.54 1.27
N SER A 253 0.84 -6.59 2.54
CA SER A 253 2.11 -6.00 2.98
C SER A 253 3.29 -6.67 2.27
N ALA A 254 3.23 -7.99 2.08
CA ALA A 254 4.27 -8.74 1.42
C ALA A 254 4.35 -8.47 -0.09
N VAL A 255 3.23 -8.16 -0.75
CA VAL A 255 3.20 -7.67 -2.14
C VAL A 255 4.04 -6.40 -2.28
N LEU A 256 3.82 -5.41 -1.41
CA LEU A 256 4.60 -4.17 -1.42
C LEU A 256 6.07 -4.41 -1.11
N THR A 257 6.40 -5.28 -0.14
CA THR A 257 7.79 -5.65 0.16
C THR A 257 8.44 -6.30 -1.06
N ALA A 258 7.73 -7.20 -1.75
CA ALA A 258 8.26 -7.90 -2.91
C ALA A 258 8.55 -6.95 -4.08
N ILE A 259 7.64 -6.01 -4.37
CA ILE A 259 7.85 -5.01 -5.42
C ILE A 259 9.02 -4.09 -5.06
N ALA A 260 9.05 -3.59 -3.82
CA ALA A 260 10.08 -2.69 -3.32
C ALA A 260 11.49 -3.32 -3.40
N LEU A 261 11.67 -4.51 -2.82
CA LEU A 261 12.96 -5.19 -2.79
C LEU A 261 13.32 -5.83 -4.14
N GLY A 262 12.35 -6.38 -4.86
CA GLY A 262 12.59 -7.17 -6.05
C GLY A 262 12.82 -6.36 -7.32
N SER A 263 12.21 -5.17 -7.42
CA SER A 263 12.16 -4.42 -8.69
C SER A 263 12.31 -2.91 -8.60
N THR A 264 11.96 -2.28 -7.47
CA THR A 264 12.00 -0.82 -7.33
C THR A 264 13.36 -0.33 -6.84
N PHE A 265 13.83 -0.85 -5.71
CA PHE A 265 15.06 -0.39 -5.06
C PHE A 265 16.29 -1.24 -5.39
N ASN A 266 16.10 -2.38 -6.05
CA ASN A 266 17.18 -3.23 -6.55
C ASN A 266 16.91 -3.64 -8.00
N LYS A 267 17.98 -3.95 -8.73
CA LYS A 267 17.86 -4.54 -10.08
C LYS A 267 17.57 -6.05 -9.96
N PRO A 268 16.53 -6.58 -10.65
CA PRO A 268 16.21 -8.00 -10.62
C PRO A 268 17.43 -8.87 -10.94
N SER A 269 17.75 -9.80 -10.04
CA SER A 269 18.82 -10.79 -10.17
C SER A 269 18.53 -11.97 -9.26
N TRP A 270 19.24 -13.09 -9.41
CA TRP A 270 19.05 -14.26 -8.52
C TRP A 270 19.32 -13.94 -7.03
N ARG A 271 20.32 -13.10 -6.75
CA ARG A 271 20.61 -12.65 -5.36
C ARG A 271 19.48 -11.81 -4.80
N VAL A 272 18.95 -10.89 -5.60
CA VAL A 272 17.80 -10.04 -5.22
C VAL A 272 16.53 -10.88 -5.07
N LEU A 273 16.33 -11.91 -5.89
CA LEU A 273 15.21 -12.84 -5.71
C LEU A 273 15.29 -13.50 -4.33
N ILE A 274 16.42 -14.12 -3.97
CA ILE A 274 16.59 -14.73 -2.64
C ILE A 274 16.36 -13.70 -1.53
N TYR A 275 16.95 -12.51 -1.65
CA TYR A 275 16.77 -11.43 -0.67
C TYR A 275 15.31 -11.02 -0.51
N THR A 276 14.59 -10.94 -1.63
CA THR A 276 13.16 -10.60 -1.67
C THR A 276 12.30 -11.71 -1.05
N LEU A 277 12.59 -13.00 -1.32
CA LEU A 277 11.87 -14.11 -0.71
C LEU A 277 12.01 -14.11 0.82
N ILE A 278 13.22 -13.83 1.32
CA ILE A 278 13.46 -13.69 2.77
C ILE A 278 12.68 -12.49 3.34
N GLY A 279 12.72 -11.34 2.65
CA GLY A 279 11.97 -10.15 3.04
C GLY A 279 10.46 -10.37 3.08
N VAL A 280 9.91 -11.10 2.10
CA VAL A 280 8.49 -11.48 2.04
C VAL A 280 8.12 -12.38 3.22
N ILE A 281 8.89 -13.44 3.49
CA ILE A 281 8.67 -14.32 4.64
C ILE A 281 8.70 -13.51 5.94
N PHE A 282 9.71 -12.67 6.12
CA PHE A 282 9.82 -11.83 7.31
C PHE A 282 8.63 -10.85 7.44
N THR A 283 8.15 -10.29 6.33
CA THR A 283 6.97 -9.41 6.33
C THR A 283 5.72 -10.13 6.87
N VAL A 284 5.54 -11.42 6.58
CA VAL A 284 4.42 -12.21 7.15
C VAL A 284 4.54 -12.35 8.67
N PHE A 285 5.74 -12.54 9.21
CA PHE A 285 5.96 -12.54 10.66
C PHE A 285 5.66 -11.18 11.28
N VAL A 286 6.10 -10.08 10.65
CA VAL A 286 5.78 -8.73 11.11
C VAL A 286 4.28 -8.45 11.05
N GLN A 287 3.59 -8.95 10.01
CA GLN A 287 2.13 -8.85 9.89
C GLN A 287 1.42 -9.54 11.06
N GLY A 288 1.78 -10.79 11.36
CA GLY A 288 1.24 -11.50 12.51
C GLY A 288 1.53 -10.79 13.85
N ALA A 289 2.76 -10.32 14.05
CA ALA A 289 3.13 -9.60 15.26
C ALA A 289 2.33 -8.29 15.44
N LEU A 290 2.17 -7.50 14.37
CA LEU A 290 1.40 -6.26 14.45
C LEU A 290 -0.11 -6.49 14.56
N ASN A 291 -0.65 -7.56 13.97
CA ASN A 291 -2.04 -7.96 14.22
C ASN A 291 -2.25 -8.18 15.73
N THR A 292 -1.35 -8.90 16.38
CA THR A 292 -1.41 -9.17 17.84
C THR A 292 -1.24 -7.90 18.68
N VAL A 293 -0.29 -7.03 18.32
CA VAL A 293 -0.02 -5.78 19.07
C VAL A 293 -1.17 -4.78 18.99
N LEU A 294 -1.86 -4.69 17.85
CA LEU A 294 -2.95 -3.73 17.64
C LEU A 294 -4.33 -4.28 18.00
N ALA A 295 -4.48 -5.59 18.20
CA ALA A 295 -5.73 -6.21 18.61
C ALA A 295 -6.38 -5.55 19.85
N PRO A 296 -5.64 -5.18 20.92
CA PRO A 296 -6.24 -4.56 22.11
C PRO A 296 -6.87 -3.19 21.88
N ILE A 297 -6.44 -2.48 20.82
CA ILE A 297 -6.92 -1.13 20.51
C ILE A 297 -7.85 -1.11 19.29
N GLY A 298 -8.14 -2.28 18.69
CA GLY A 298 -9.16 -2.44 17.65
C GLY A 298 -8.91 -1.60 16.40
N ILE A 299 -7.67 -1.54 15.91
CA ILE A 299 -7.35 -0.90 14.63
C ILE A 299 -6.56 -1.85 13.72
N PRO A 300 -6.70 -1.74 12.39
CA PRO A 300 -5.94 -2.55 11.44
C PRO A 300 -4.45 -2.14 11.41
N THR A 301 -3.58 -3.09 11.06
CA THR A 301 -2.15 -2.81 10.85
C THR A 301 -1.88 -1.89 9.67
N LEU A 302 -2.81 -1.84 8.72
CA LEU A 302 -2.60 -1.26 7.40
C LEU A 302 -1.28 -1.82 6.82
N THR A 303 -0.53 -1.02 6.08
CA THR A 303 0.75 -1.42 5.47
C THR A 303 1.96 -1.23 6.40
N MET A 304 1.78 -1.08 7.72
CA MET A 304 2.94 -0.96 8.62
C MET A 304 3.90 -2.16 8.56
N PRO A 305 3.42 -3.41 8.44
CA PRO A 305 4.32 -4.57 8.30
C PRO A 305 5.27 -4.45 7.11
N PHE A 306 4.75 -3.98 5.97
CA PHE A 306 5.53 -3.64 4.79
C PHE A 306 6.59 -2.58 5.08
N VAL A 307 6.21 -1.47 5.73
CA VAL A 307 7.11 -0.35 6.04
C VAL A 307 8.29 -0.82 6.90
N LEU A 308 8.00 -1.53 8.00
CA LEU A 308 9.02 -1.99 8.94
C LEU A 308 9.95 -3.02 8.30
N ALA A 309 9.39 -4.02 7.60
CA ALA A 309 10.18 -5.02 6.90
C ALA A 309 11.06 -4.38 5.83
N SER A 310 10.50 -3.49 5.01
CA SER A 310 11.25 -2.83 3.94
C SER A 310 12.33 -1.91 4.48
N TRP A 311 12.09 -1.14 5.54
CA TRP A 311 13.17 -0.34 6.16
C TRP A 311 14.30 -1.23 6.68
N LEU A 312 14.00 -2.33 7.36
CA LEU A 312 15.02 -3.26 7.86
C LEU A 312 15.84 -3.89 6.72
N PHE A 313 15.23 -4.11 5.55
CA PHE A 313 15.90 -4.69 4.39
C PHE A 313 16.47 -3.64 3.42
N LEU A 314 16.12 -2.36 3.53
CA LEU A 314 16.65 -1.30 2.67
C LEU A 314 17.80 -0.53 3.33
N VAL A 315 17.78 -0.35 4.66
CA VAL A 315 18.86 0.32 5.40
C VAL A 315 20.23 -0.36 5.23
N PRO A 316 20.37 -1.69 5.36
CA PRO A 316 21.67 -2.37 5.19
C PRO A 316 22.01 -2.62 3.71
N ASN A 317 21.15 -2.21 2.78
CA ASN A 317 21.23 -2.62 1.39
C ASN A 317 21.92 -1.56 0.54
N GLN A 318 23.05 -1.91 -0.09
CA GLN A 318 23.49 -1.21 -1.31
C GLN A 318 23.85 -2.25 -2.39
N ASP A 319 22.82 -3.00 -2.79
CA ASP A 319 22.80 -4.21 -3.62
C ASP A 319 23.53 -5.42 -2.96
N VAL A 320 23.18 -5.66 -1.66
CA VAL A 320 23.33 -6.91 -0.87
C VAL A 320 24.67 -7.19 -0.12
N MET A 321 25.73 -6.38 -0.30
CA MET A 321 27.01 -6.35 0.49
C MET A 321 27.89 -7.64 0.61
N PRO A 322 29.21 -7.54 0.92
CA PRO A 322 30.11 -6.38 0.93
C PRO A 322 31.40 -6.63 0.12
N ALA A 323 32.30 -5.66 0.08
CA ALA A 323 33.69 -6.00 0.32
C ALA A 323 34.30 -4.85 1.12
N HIS A 324 34.55 -5.06 2.42
CA HIS A 324 35.05 -4.08 3.41
C HIS A 324 34.30 -2.74 3.57
N ARG A 325 33.14 -2.60 2.93
CA ARG A 325 32.52 -1.33 2.57
C ARG A 325 31.03 -1.48 2.44
N GLN A 326 30.40 -0.31 2.32
CA GLN A 326 29.01 -0.02 2.58
C GLN A 326 28.81 0.13 4.09
#